data_AF-A0A4Y9JNY4-F1
#
_entry.id   AF-A0A4Y9JNY4-F1
#
_cell.length_a   1.000
_cell.length_b   1.000
_cell.length_c   1.000
_cell.angle_alpha   90.00
_cell.angle_beta   90.00
_cell.angle_gamma   90.00
#
_symmetry.space_group_name_H-M   'P 1'
#
loop_
_entity.id
_entity.type
_entity.pdbx_description
1 polymer ?
#
loop_
_entity_poly.entity_id
_entity_poly.type
_entity_poly.pdbx_seq_one_letter_code
_entity_poly.pdbx_strand_id
1 'polypeptide(L)' 'MNLEQLRHRRDKLIQDNEWMDHLIKEKEEELWEKKVRVIAASELARSAMESALRTAGIVERFYGPYKPSLEAQKGNL' A
#
# COMPACT_ATOMS: atom_id res chain seq x y z
N MET A 1 21.62 21.94 38.51
CA MET A 1 20.24 22.22 38.04
C MET A 1 19.34 22.24 39.26
N ASN A 2 18.50 23.27 39.43
CA ASN A 2 17.64 23.40 40.61
C ASN A 2 16.23 22.78 40.36
N LEU A 3 15.42 22.69 41.42
CA LEU A 3 14.08 22.06 41.36
C LEU A 3 13.13 22.74 40.37
N GLU A 4 13.22 24.05 40.23
CA GLU A 4 12.38 24.83 39.32
C GLU A 4 12.75 24.58 37.84
N GLN A 5 14.04 24.56 37.53
CA GLN A 5 14.55 24.19 36.22
C GLN A 5 14.17 22.76 35.83
N LEU A 6 14.18 21.83 36.80
CA LEU A 6 13.74 20.45 36.59
C LEU A 6 12.24 20.36 36.26
N ARG A 7 11.39 21.13 36.95
CA ARG A 7 9.94 21.18 36.67
C ARG A 7 9.67 21.75 35.28
N HIS A 8 10.30 22.88 34.93
CA HIS A 8 10.15 23.48 33.61
C HIS A 8 10.59 22.53 32.49
N ARG A 9 11.72 21.84 32.67
CA ARG A 9 12.21 20.85 31.71
C ARG A 9 11.24 19.68 31.55
N ARG A 10 10.66 19.18 32.64
CA ARG A 10 9.65 18.11 32.59
C ARG A 10 8.43 18.57 31.79
N ASP A 11 7.89 19.74 32.08
CA ASP A 11 6.67 20.24 31.43
C ASP A 11 6.89 20.44 29.92
N LYS A 12 8.07 20.95 29.55
CA LYS A 12 8.47 21.04 28.14
C LYS A 12 8.56 19.66 27.47
N LEU A 13 9.18 18.69 28.13
CA LEU A 13 9.29 17.33 27.57
C LEU A 13 7.91 16.66 27.41
N ILE A 14 6.97 16.91 28.32
CA ILE A 14 5.59 16.41 28.19
C ILE A 14 4.94 17.03 26.95
N GLN A 15 5.02 18.34 26.80
CA GLN A 15 4.45 19.05 25.65
C GLN A 15 5.08 18.61 24.32
N ASP A 16 6.41 18.46 24.28
CA ASP A 16 7.13 18.01 23.09
C ASP A 16 6.71 16.57 22.71
N ASN A 17 6.54 15.68 23.70
CA ASN A 17 6.07 14.31 23.46
C ASN A 17 4.64 14.27 22.93
N GLU A 18 3.71 15.02 23.53
CA GLU A 18 2.32 15.09 23.06
C GLU A 18 2.26 15.59 21.61
N TRP A 19 3.06 16.60 21.28
CA TRP A 19 3.16 17.10 19.91
C TRP A 19 3.72 16.05 18.94
N MET A 20 4.78 15.34 19.33
CA MET A 20 5.36 14.25 18.54
C MET A 20 4.36 13.11 18.32
N ASP A 21 3.62 12.70 19.35
CA ASP A 21 2.60 11.65 19.23
C ASP A 21 1.51 12.02 18.23
N HIS A 22 1.07 13.28 18.23
CA HIS A 22 0.11 13.78 17.24
C HIS A 22 0.68 13.75 15.82
N LEU A 23 1.92 14.23 15.64
CA LEU A 23 2.58 14.23 14.34
C LEU A 23 2.78 12.80 13.80
N ILE A 24 3.17 11.86 14.67
CA ILE A 24 3.35 10.45 14.29
C ILE A 24 2.02 9.88 13.79
N LYS A 25 0.93 10.06 14.52
CA LYS A 25 -0.40 9.56 14.11
C LYS A 25 -0.83 10.12 12.76
N GLU A 26 -0.64 11.42 12.53
CA GLU A 26 -0.98 12.04 11.25
C GLU A 26 -0.17 11.42 10.09
N LYS A 27 1.13 11.20 10.30
CA LYS A 27 1.99 10.60 9.28
C LYS A 27 1.73 9.12 9.05
N GLU A 28 1.34 8.38 10.07
CA GLU A 28 0.91 6.99 9.94
C GLU A 28 -0.36 6.87 9.08
N GLU A 29 -1.34 7.74 9.29
CA GLU A 29 -2.57 7.77 8.48
C GLU A 29 -2.27 8.16 7.02
N GLU A 30 -1.45 9.20 6.81
CA GLU A 30 -1.03 9.61 5.46
C GLU A 30 -0.28 8.48 4.73
N LEU A 31 0.59 7.76 5.45
CA LEU A 31 1.33 6.63 4.91
C LEU A 31 0.42 5.46 4.58
N TRP A 32 -0.56 5.17 5.43
CA TRP A 32 -1.55 4.13 5.21
C TRP A 32 -2.33 4.38 3.92
N GLU A 33 -2.87 5.58 3.74
CA GLU A 33 -3.62 5.96 2.54
C GLU A 33 -2.75 5.80 1.28
N LYS A 34 -1.51 6.30 1.31
CA LYS A 34 -0.59 6.17 0.17
C LYS A 34 -0.29 4.72 -0.16
N LYS A 35 -0.06 3.85 0.83
CA LYS A 35 0.18 2.42 0.60
C LYS A 35 -1.00 1.75 -0.09
N VAL A 36 -2.23 2.01 0.38
CA VAL A 36 -3.44 1.44 -0.23
C VAL A 36 -3.58 1.89 -1.69
N ARG A 37 -3.39 3.18 -1.97
CA ARG A 37 -3.45 3.72 -3.34
C ARG A 37 -2.39 3.10 -4.25
N VAL A 38 -1.16 2.92 -3.75
CA VAL A 38 -0.07 2.31 -4.51
C VAL A 38 -0.40 0.86 -4.84
N ILE A 39 -0.87 0.06 -3.87
CA ILE A 39 -1.26 -1.34 -4.10
C ILE A 39 -2.37 -1.41 -5.15
N ALA A 40 -3.41 -0.59 -5.02
CA ALA A 40 -4.51 -0.57 -5.99
C ALA A 40 -4.00 -0.20 -7.40
N ALA A 41 -3.16 0.82 -7.53
CA ALA A 41 -2.57 1.22 -8.80
C ALA A 41 -1.68 0.12 -9.41
N SER A 42 -0.88 -0.56 -8.59
CA SER A 42 -0.03 -1.68 -9.03
C SER A 42 -0.86 -2.86 -9.53
N GLU A 43 -1.93 -3.24 -8.84
CA GLU A 43 -2.82 -4.32 -9.29
C GLU A 43 -3.56 -3.97 -10.58
N LEU A 44 -4.01 -2.71 -10.71
CA LEU A 44 -4.63 -2.22 -11.94
C LEU A 44 -3.64 -2.24 -13.10
N ALA A 45 -2.41 -1.77 -12.89
CA ALA A 45 -1.36 -1.78 -13.91
C ALA A 45 -1.00 -3.20 -14.35
N ARG A 46 -0.87 -4.13 -13.39
CA ARG A 46 -0.61 -5.55 -13.66
C ARG A 46 -1.73 -6.16 -14.51
N SER A 47 -2.99 -5.97 -14.12
CA SER A 47 -4.15 -6.47 -14.85
C SER A 47 -4.24 -5.88 -16.27
N ALA A 48 -4.02 -4.57 -16.41
CA ALA A 48 -4.00 -3.91 -17.72
C ALA A 48 -2.88 -4.45 -18.62
N MET A 49 -1.69 -4.69 -18.07
CA MET A 49 -0.56 -5.26 -18.81
C MET A 49 -0.86 -6.70 -19.25
N GLU A 50 -1.37 -7.55 -18.37
CA GLU A 50 -1.77 -8.93 -18.71
C GLU A 50 -2.80 -8.96 -19.83
N SER A 51 -3.82 -8.10 -19.75
CA SER A 51 -4.82 -7.94 -20.80
C SER A 51 -4.20 -7.50 -22.13
N ALA A 52 -3.37 -6.45 -22.12
CA ALA A 52 -2.71 -5.94 -23.30
C ALA A 52 -1.81 -6.99 -23.98
N LEU A 53 -1.05 -7.77 -23.21
CA LEU A 53 -0.20 -8.86 -23.74
C LEU A 53 -1.04 -9.96 -24.41
N ARG A 54 -2.21 -10.29 -23.86
CA ARG A 54 -3.14 -11.25 -24.47
C ARG A 54 -3.74 -10.68 -25.76
N THR A 55 -4.25 -9.46 -25.73
CA THR A 55 -4.86 -8.80 -26.88
C THR A 55 -3.86 -8.58 -28.03
N ALA A 56 -2.61 -8.27 -27.72
CA ALA A 56 -1.55 -8.13 -28.72
C ALA A 56 -1.10 -9.47 -29.34
N GLY A 57 -1.69 -10.60 -28.94
CA GLY A 57 -1.33 -11.94 -29.43
C GLY A 57 0.04 -12.43 -28.95
N ILE A 58 0.69 -11.72 -28.02
CA ILE A 58 2.01 -12.09 -27.49
C ILE A 58 1.90 -13.40 -26.71
N VAL A 59 0.91 -13.50 -25.82
CA VAL A 59 0.68 -14.73 -25.03
C VAL A 59 0.42 -15.93 -25.93
N GLU A 60 -0.44 -15.77 -26.94
CA GLU A 60 -0.73 -16.83 -27.92
C GLU A 60 0.51 -17.25 -28.71
N ARG A 61 1.34 -16.29 -29.13
CA ARG A 61 2.56 -16.57 -29.90
C ARG A 61 3.60 -17.37 -29.11
N PHE A 62 3.74 -17.11 -27.81
CA PHE A 62 4.74 -17.79 -26.97
C PHE A 62 4.23 -19.09 -26.34
N TYR A 63 2.97 -19.13 -25.91
CA TYR A 63 2.41 -20.25 -25.15
C TYR A 63 1.40 -21.09 -25.95
N GLY A 64 1.07 -20.69 -27.17
CA GLY A 64 0.06 -21.34 -28.00
C GLY A 64 -1.38 -20.96 -27.63
N PRO A 65 -2.38 -21.50 -28.36
CA PRO A 65 -3.78 -21.23 -28.10
C PRO A 65 -4.18 -21.66 -26.69
N TYR A 66 -4.95 -20.80 -26.02
CA TYR A 66 -5.40 -21.04 -24.65
C TYR A 66 -6.21 -22.34 -24.55
N LYS A 67 -5.71 -23.30 -23.77
CA LYS A 67 -6.41 -24.56 -23.44
C LYS A 67 -6.74 -24.55 -21.95
N PRO A 68 -7.93 -24.08 -21.54
CA PRO A 68 -8.30 -24.08 -20.13
C PRO A 68 -8.40 -25.52 -19.61
N SER A 69 -7.91 -25.76 -18.39
CA SER A 69 -8.10 -27.03 -17.69
C SER A 69 -9.60 -27.25 -17.40
N LEU A 70 -10.00 -28.51 -17.23
CA LEU A 70 -11.39 -28.90 -16.89
C LEU A 70 -11.91 -28.22 -15.62
N GLU A 71 -11.01 -27.80 -14.71
CA GLU A 71 -11.35 -27.10 -13.47
C GLU A 71 -11.65 -25.61 -13.69
N ALA A 72 -10.91 -24.93 -14.59
CA ALA A 72 -11.15 -23.54 -14.95
C ALA A 72 -12.49 -23.34 -15.69
N GLN A 73 -13.03 -24.40 -16.29
CA GLN A 73 -14.32 -24.39 -16.98
C GLN A 73 -15.53 -24.49 -16.02
N LYS A 74 -15.33 -24.95 -14.78
CA LYS A 74 -16.40 -25.15 -13.79
C LYS A 74 -16.74 -23.90 -12.96
N GLY A 75 -15.93 -22.83 -13.04
CA GLY A 75 -16.09 -21.61 -12.23
C GLY A 75 -17.05 -20.56 -12.79
N ASN A 76 -17.72 -20.82 -13.92
CA ASN A 76 -18.65 -19.88 -14.58
C ASN A 76 -20.11 -20.42 -14.58
N LEU A 77 -20.57 -20.98 -13.46
CA LEU A 77 -21.98 -21.31 -13.22
C LEU A 77 -22.44 -20.72 -11.89
#